data_AF-A0A2A8HVU9-F1
#
_entry.id   AF-A0A2A8HVU9-F1
#
_cell.length_a   1.000
_cell.length_b   1.000
_cell.length_c   1.000
_cell.angle_alpha   90.00
_cell.angle_beta   90.00
_cell.angle_gamma   90.00
#
_symmetry.space_group_name_H-M   'P 1'
#
loop_
_entity.id
_entity.type
_entity.pdbx_description
1 polymer ?
#
loop_
_entity_poly.entity_id
_entity_poly.type
_entity_poly.pdbx_seq_one_letter_code
_entity_poly.pdbx_strand_id
1 'polypeptide(L)' 'MSSLLKTIVRDFRWVHLSLGIMGNFTFLVGSILFLPSFSEWQTTGVVLFIVGSALMFVGALGEFVLKAIPSLSEDDGAA' A
#
# COMPACT_ATOMS: atom_id res chain seq x y z
N MET A 1 -6.76 3.80 -28.12
CA MET A 1 -6.37 2.90 -27.00
C MET A 1 -5.93 3.64 -25.73
N SER A 2 -5.90 4.98 -25.71
CA SER A 2 -5.43 5.81 -24.58
C SER A 2 -6.38 5.95 -23.38
N SER A 3 -7.58 5.37 -23.42
CA SER A 3 -8.53 5.45 -22.29
C SER A 3 -8.30 4.35 -21.25
N LEU A 4 -7.89 3.14 -21.67
CA LEU A 4 -7.62 2.02 -20.76
C LEU A 4 -6.33 2.24 -19.96
N LEU A 5 -5.25 2.70 -20.60
CA LEU A 5 -3.99 3.03 -19.90
C LEU A 5 -4.17 4.19 -18.91
N LYS A 6 -4.92 5.24 -19.27
CA LYS A 6 -5.27 6.31 -18.33
C LYS A 6 -6.13 5.83 -17.17
N THR A 7 -7.08 4.92 -17.40
CA THR A 7 -7.88 4.32 -16.33
C THR A 7 -7.01 3.45 -15.42
N ILE A 8 -6.14 2.59 -15.97
CA ILE A 8 -5.23 1.73 -15.20
C ILE A 8 -4.28 2.58 -14.35
N VAL A 9 -3.62 3.60 -14.91
CA VAL A 9 -2.70 4.48 -14.16
C VAL A 9 -3.43 5.30 -13.10
N ARG A 10 -4.63 5.80 -13.41
CA ARG A 10 -5.44 6.59 -12.46
C ARG A 10 -5.97 5.71 -11.33
N ASP A 11 -6.40 4.48 -11.61
CA ASP A 11 -6.81 3.49 -10.61
C ASP A 11 -5.63 3.02 -9.78
N PHE A 12 -4.44 2.83 -10.38
CA PHE A 12 -3.23 2.45 -9.65
C PHE A 12 -2.87 3.46 -8.55
N ARG A 13 -3.08 4.76 -8.82
CA ARG A 13 -2.90 5.82 -7.81
C ARG A 13 -3.87 5.68 -6.64
N TRP A 14 -5.14 5.36 -6.89
CA TRP A 14 -6.15 5.18 -5.84
C TRP A 14 -5.96 3.87 -5.07
N VAL A 15 -5.55 2.80 -5.75
CA VAL A 15 -5.23 1.50 -5.13
C VAL A 15 -4.03 1.64 -4.19
N HIS A 16 -2.95 2.29 -4.64
CA HIS A 16 -1.79 2.55 -3.78
C HIS A 16 -2.16 3.43 -2.57
N LEU A 17 -2.93 4.52 -2.78
CA LEU A 17 -3.34 5.42 -1.70
C LEU A 17 -4.22 4.71 -0.67
N SER A 18 -5.19 3.91 -1.12
CA SER A 18 -6.09 3.16 -0.24
C SER A 18 -5.35 2.07 0.52
N LEU A 19 -4.47 1.30 -0.13
CA LEU A 19 -3.59 0.34 0.52
C LEU A 19 -2.68 1.01 1.55
N GLY A 20 -2.13 2.18 1.23
CA GLY A 20 -1.31 2.96 2.15
C GLY A 20 -2.09 3.41 3.38
N ILE A 21 -3.27 4.00 3.21
CA ILE A 21 -4.13 4.46 4.32
C ILE A 21 -4.56 3.28 5.19
N MET A 22 -5.07 2.20 4.58
CA MET A 22 -5.51 1.01 5.31
C MET A 22 -4.36 0.33 6.04
N GLY A 23 -3.20 0.20 5.39
CA GLY A 23 -2.00 -0.37 6.00
C GLY A 23 -1.55 0.43 7.22
N ASN A 24 -1.38 1.74 7.06
CA ASN A 24 -0.98 2.65 8.15
C ASN A 24 -1.96 2.63 9.32
N PHE A 25 -3.26 2.66 9.03
CA PHE A 25 -4.28 2.62 10.07
C PHE A 25 -4.24 1.30 10.86
N THR A 26 -4.20 0.17 10.17
CA THR A 26 -4.17 -1.17 10.79
C THR A 26 -2.89 -1.37 11.61
N PHE A 27 -1.75 -0.89 11.11
CA PHE A 27 -0.48 -0.90 11.82
C PHE A 27 -0.50 -0.03 13.08
N LEU A 28 -1.08 1.16 13.01
CA LEU A 28 -1.22 2.06 14.16
C LEU A 28 -2.07 1.42 15.25
N VAL A 29 -3.23 0.87 14.88
CA VAL A 29 -4.12 0.17 15.83
C VAL A 29 -3.41 -1.05 16.43
N GLY A 30 -2.74 -1.86 15.60
CA GLY A 30 -1.94 -2.99 16.06
C GLY A 30 -0.86 -2.57 17.07
N SER A 31 -0.15 -1.48 16.79
CA SER A 31 0.88 -0.91 17.67
C SER A 31 0.32 -0.43 19.02
N ILE A 32 -0.87 0.16 19.03
CA ILE A 32 -1.53 0.57 20.28
C ILE A 32 -1.90 -0.66 21.13
N LEU A 33 -2.38 -1.74 20.50
CA LEU A 33 -2.73 -2.97 21.21
C LEU A 33 -1.53 -3.73 21.79
N PHE A 34 -0.30 -3.37 21.41
CA PHE A 34 0.91 -3.87 22.06
C PHE A 34 1.23 -3.18 23.40
N LEU A 35 0.54 -2.09 23.75
CA LEU A 35 0.76 -1.41 25.02
C LEU A 35 0.41 -2.34 26.21
N PRO A 36 1.10 -2.21 27.35
CA PRO A 36 0.89 -3.08 28.52
C PRO A 36 -0.56 -3.09 29.01
N SER A 37 -1.30 -1.99 28.83
CA SER A 37 -2.70 -1.85 29.20
C SER A 37 -3.66 -2.74 28.38
N PHE A 38 -3.22 -3.27 27.24
CA PHE A 38 -4.00 -4.13 26.35
C PHE A 38 -3.38 -5.53 26.20
N SER A 39 -2.69 -6.02 27.23
CA SER A 39 -1.98 -7.31 27.21
C SER A 39 -2.86 -8.50 26.76
N GLU A 40 -4.16 -8.49 27.06
CA GLU A 40 -5.14 -9.49 26.62
C GLU A 40 -5.36 -9.48 25.09
N TRP A 41 -5.15 -8.34 24.43
CA TRP A 41 -5.35 -8.15 23.00
C TRP A 41 -4.06 -8.27 22.18
N GLN A 42 -2.97 -8.71 22.81
CA GLN A 42 -1.65 -8.71 22.20
C GLN A 42 -1.59 -9.56 20.92
N THR A 43 -2.23 -10.74 20.89
CA THR A 43 -2.30 -11.57 19.67
C THR A 43 -3.02 -10.85 18.52
N THR A 44 -4.12 -10.16 18.82
CA THR A 44 -4.84 -9.34 17.83
C THR A 44 -3.98 -8.18 17.37
N GLY A 45 -3.26 -7.52 18.30
CA GLY A 45 -2.29 -6.46 18.00
C GLY A 45 -1.19 -6.92 17.04
N VAL A 46 -0.62 -8.11 17.26
CA VAL A 46 0.39 -8.73 16.38
C VAL A 46 -0.18 -8.92 14.97
N VAL A 47 -1.38 -9.50 14.85
CA VAL A 47 -2.00 -9.75 13.54
C VAL A 47 -2.26 -8.45 12.79
N LEU A 48 -2.82 -7.44 13.45
CA LEU A 48 -3.07 -6.12 12.85
C LEU A 48 -1.76 -5.43 12.45
N PHE A 49 -0.72 -5.54 13.27
CA PHE A 49 0.60 -5.01 12.96
C PHE A 49 1.23 -5.66 11.73
N ILE A 50 1.19 -7.00 11.64
CA ILE A 50 1.72 -7.76 10.49
C ILE A 50 0.94 -7.43 9.22
N VAL A 51 -0.39 -7.43 9.28
CA VAL A 51 -1.23 -7.12 8.11
C VAL A 51 -1.02 -5.66 7.67
N GLY A 52 -1.02 -4.72 8.62
CA GLY A 52 -0.81 -3.31 8.33
C GLY A 52 0.56 -3.03 7.70
N SER A 53 1.63 -3.62 8.25
CA SER A 53 2.98 -3.48 7.70
C SER A 53 3.13 -4.13 6.32
N ALA A 54 2.49 -5.30 6.08
CA ALA A 54 2.50 -5.95 4.77
C ALA A 54 1.81 -5.09 3.70
N LEU A 55 0.66 -4.49 4.01
CA LEU A 55 -0.05 -3.59 3.09
C LEU A 55 0.79 -2.35 2.74
N MET A 56 1.44 -1.75 3.74
CA MET A 56 2.36 -0.63 3.51
C MET A 56 3.55 -1.03 2.65
N PHE A 57 4.13 -2.21 2.89
CA PHE A 57 5.25 -2.73 2.12
C PHE A 57 4.87 -2.95 0.65
N VAL A 58 3.73 -3.57 0.38
CA VAL A 58 3.22 -3.75 -1.00
C VAL A 58 2.98 -2.40 -1.68
N GLY A 59 2.39 -1.44 -0.97
CA GLY A 59 2.21 -0.08 -1.46
C GLY A 59 3.54 0.56 -1.86
N ALA A 60 4.50 0.61 -0.93
CA ALA A 60 5.82 1.21 -1.15
C ALA A 60 6.60 0.50 -2.27
N LEU A 61 6.50 -0.83 -2.35
CA LEU A 61 7.14 -1.61 -3.42
C LEU A 61 6.56 -1.28 -4.79
N GLY A 62 5.23 -1.15 -4.90
CA GLY A 62 4.58 -0.74 -6.15
C GLY A 62 5.04 0.65 -6.61
N GLU A 63 5.13 1.61 -5.70
CA GLU A 63 5.65 2.96 -6.01
C GLU A 63 7.14 2.92 -6.40
N PHE A 64 7.93 2.11 -5.71
CA PHE A 64 9.34 1.92 -6.05
C PHE A 64 9.51 1.36 -7.46
N VAL A 65 8.76 0.32 -7.84
CA VAL A 65 8.83 -0.29 -9.18
C VAL A 65 8.44 0.72 -10.26
N LEU A 66 7.37 1.49 -10.06
CA LEU A 66 6.95 2.53 -11.01
C LEU A 66 8.01 3.62 -11.20
N LYS A 67 8.71 4.01 -10.13
CA LYS A 67 9.77 5.02 -10.19
C LYS A 67 11.09 4.46 -10.73
N ALA A 68 11.40 3.20 -10.42
CA ALA A 68 12.66 2.55 -10.77
C ALA A 68 12.70 2.05 -12.22
N ILE A 69 11.54 1.84 -12.87
CA ILE A 69 11.45 1.36 -14.25
C ILE A 69 10.64 2.37 -15.11
N PRO A 70 11.26 3.48 -15.55
CA PRO A 70 10.62 4.48 -16.41
C PRO A 70 10.16 3.91 -17.77
N SER A 71 10.82 2.86 -18.27
CA SER A 71 10.56 2.26 -19.58
C SER A 71 9.18 1.59 -19.71
N LEU A 72 8.47 1.35 -18.60
CA LEU A 72 7.07 0.90 -18.62
C LEU A 72 6.07 2.07 -18.75
N SER A 73 6.54 3.31 -18.70
CA SER A 73 5.73 4.53 -18.86
C SER A 73 5.89 5.21 -20.24
N GLU A 74 6.87 4.78 -21.04
CA GLU A 74 7.26 5.41 -22.33
C GLU A 74 6.67 4.74 -23.59
N ASP A 75 5.78 3.74 -23.48
CA ASP A 75 5.22 3.04 -24.65
C ASP A 75 3.83 3.55 -25.10
N ASP A 76 3.57 4.85 -24.94
CA ASP A 76 2.26 5.45 -25.26
C ASP A 76 2.34 6.71 -26.18
N GLY A 77 3.45 6.92 -26.91
CA GLY A 77 3.57 8.17 -27.68
C GLY A 77 4.69 8.34 -28.72
N ALA A 78 5.30 7.28 -29.27
CA ALA A 78 6.17 7.41 -30.44
C ALA A 78 5.55 6.69 -31.66
N ALA A 79 4.51 7.31 -32.22
CA ALA A 79 4.03 7.09 -33.58
C ALA A 79 4.05 8.43 -34.31
#